data_AF-A0A840UWH2-F1
#
_entry.id   AF-A0A840UWH2-F1
#
_cell.length_a   1.000
_cell.length_b   1.000
_cell.length_c   1.000
_cell.angle_alpha   90.00
_cell.angle_beta   90.00
_cell.angle_gamma   90.00
#
_symmetry.space_group_name_H-M   'P 1'
#
loop_
_entity.id
_entity.type
_entity.pdbx_description
1 polymer ?
#
loop_
_entity_poly.entity_id
_entity_poly.type
_entity_poly.pdbx_seq_one_letter_code
_entity_poly.pdbx_strand_id
1 'polypeptide(L)'
;MKTVFISPKVERRIEELRNAGKAGRNVAHKAAGIIESLTSGELSSHRDAANSYTRKGEKRIRKSRKFALGFGYRLITLQRGAKFFVLLLGTHDESQRWLNNHRRIKEIHVGKGERYEIAVDSLSKEIAGFTDSAKWEVDDEEDILANLTDQDLRRVFCGLVEGARKRVLKAQGF
;
A
#
# COMPACT_ATOMS: atom_id res chain seq x y z
N MET A 1 14.71 -5.96 11.54
CA MET A 1 13.34 -6.21 12.02
C MET A 1 12.50 -4.97 11.75
N LYS A 2 11.31 -5.13 11.17
CA LYS A 2 10.33 -4.06 11.03
C LYS A 2 9.25 -4.27 12.10
N THR A 3 8.65 -3.19 12.59
CA THR A 3 7.59 -3.29 13.61
C THR A 3 6.36 -2.53 13.14
N VAL A 4 5.19 -3.17 13.22
CA VAL A 4 3.90 -2.53 12.92
C VAL A 4 3.16 -2.32 14.22
N PHE A 5 2.67 -1.11 14.45
CA PHE A 5 1.84 -0.73 15.58
C PHE A 5 0.46 -0.35 15.08
N ILE A 6 -0.58 -1.00 15.62
CA ILE A 6 -1.98 -0.73 15.26
C ILE A 6 -2.64 0.01 16.41
N SER A 7 -3.30 1.14 16.14
CA SER A 7 -4.04 1.85 17.17
C SER A 7 -5.28 1.06 17.61
N PRO A 8 -5.58 0.99 18.92
CA PRO A 8 -6.82 0.36 19.40
C PRO A 8 -8.09 0.95 18.79
N LYS A 9 -8.03 2.24 18.42
CA LYS A 9 -9.16 2.91 17.74
C LYS A 9 -9.40 2.37 16.35
N VAL A 10 -8.35 1.92 15.66
CA VAL A 10 -8.45 1.31 14.33
C VAL A 10 -9.05 -0.09 14.46
N GLU A 11 -8.54 -0.90 15.38
CA GLU A 11 -9.06 -2.25 15.65
C GLU A 11 -10.56 -2.21 15.98
N ARG A 12 -10.94 -1.37 16.95
CA ARG A 12 -12.34 -1.18 17.32
C ARG A 12 -13.18 -0.74 16.12
N ARG A 13 -12.68 0.20 15.31
CA ARG A 13 -13.42 0.70 14.14
C ARG A 13 -13.59 -0.37 13.07
N ILE A 14 -12.61 -1.25 12.87
CA ILE A 14 -12.73 -2.38 11.94
C ILE A 14 -13.88 -3.29 12.39
N GLU A 15 -13.97 -3.58 13.68
CA GLU A 15 -15.02 -4.43 14.23
C GLU A 15 -16.41 -3.77 14.14
N GLU A 16 -16.52 -2.48 14.43
CA GLU A 16 -17.75 -1.71 14.21
C GLU A 16 -18.18 -1.74 12.73
N LEU A 17 -17.24 -1.60 11.80
CA LEU A 17 -17.52 -1.61 10.36
C LEU A 17 -17.92 -2.99 9.84
N ARG A 18 -17.41 -4.08 10.41
CA ARG A 18 -17.84 -5.45 10.07
C ARG A 18 -19.35 -5.65 10.30
N ASN A 19 -19.89 -4.95 11.30
CA ASN A 19 -21.30 -5.04 11.67
C ASN A 19 -22.18 -3.97 11.00
N ALA A 20 -21.60 -2.98 10.31
CA ALA A 20 -22.30 -1.83 9.71
C ALA A 20 -22.85 -2.08 8.27
N GLY A 21 -23.19 -3.32 7.93
CA GLY A 21 -23.77 -3.68 6.62
C GLY A 21 -22.73 -3.88 5.49
N LYS A 22 -23.19 -3.97 4.23
CA LYS A 22 -22.34 -4.34 3.08
C LYS A 22 -21.20 -3.35 2.82
N ALA A 23 -21.49 -2.05 2.86
CA ALA A 23 -20.48 -1.01 2.65
C ALA A 23 -19.42 -1.04 3.77
N GLY A 24 -19.86 -1.12 5.03
CA GLY A 24 -18.98 -1.25 6.20
C GLY A 24 -18.06 -2.47 6.11
N ARG A 25 -18.63 -3.66 5.82
CA ARG A 25 -17.85 -4.89 5.64
C ARG A 25 -16.78 -4.77 4.56
N ASN A 26 -17.11 -4.14 3.42
CA ASN A 26 -16.13 -3.93 2.36
C ASN A 26 -14.99 -2.99 2.79
N VAL A 27 -15.29 -1.94 3.55
CA VAL A 27 -14.27 -1.03 4.12
C VAL A 27 -13.39 -1.77 5.13
N ALA A 28 -14.00 -2.53 6.05
CA ALA A 28 -13.30 -3.32 7.05
C ALA A 28 -12.37 -4.36 6.40
N HIS A 29 -12.85 -5.08 5.39
CA HIS A 29 -12.07 -6.06 4.65
C HIS A 29 -10.85 -5.43 3.97
N LYS A 30 -11.02 -4.28 3.31
CA LYS A 30 -9.89 -3.56 2.69
C LYS A 30 -8.90 -3.04 3.72
N ALA A 31 -9.37 -2.51 4.85
CA ALA A 31 -8.51 -2.05 5.93
C ALA A 31 -7.69 -3.21 6.52
N ALA A 32 -8.34 -4.34 6.78
CA ALA A 32 -7.69 -5.56 7.26
C ALA A 32 -6.63 -6.07 6.28
N GLY A 33 -6.94 -6.15 4.98
CA GLY A 33 -5.97 -6.58 3.97
C GLY A 33 -4.73 -5.66 3.88
N ILE A 34 -4.90 -4.34 4.02
CA ILE A 34 -3.74 -3.42 4.07
C ILE A 34 -2.90 -3.67 5.33
N ILE A 35 -3.54 -3.90 6.48
CA ILE A 35 -2.85 -4.20 7.73
C ILE A 35 -2.09 -5.52 7.60
N GLU A 36 -2.74 -6.55 7.05
CA GLU A 36 -2.15 -7.87 6.83
C GLU A 36 -0.91 -7.77 5.94
N SER A 37 -1.00 -7.10 4.78
CA SER A 37 0.16 -6.88 3.90
C SER A 37 1.27 -6.04 4.54
N LEU A 38 0.93 -5.14 5.47
CA LEU A 38 1.94 -4.42 6.26
C LEU A 38 2.61 -5.33 7.29
N THR A 39 1.86 -6.23 7.93
CA THR A 39 2.36 -7.17 8.94
C THR A 39 3.09 -8.38 8.34
N SER A 40 2.76 -8.79 7.12
CA SER A 40 3.44 -9.87 6.41
C SER A 40 4.74 -9.40 5.73
N GLY A 41 4.94 -8.09 5.62
CA GLY A 41 6.11 -7.50 4.98
C GLY A 41 6.01 -7.38 3.46
N GLU A 42 4.87 -7.75 2.85
CA GLU A 42 4.58 -7.54 1.42
C GLU A 42 4.59 -6.05 1.07
N LEU A 43 3.98 -5.20 1.89
CA LEU A 43 4.18 -3.75 1.83
C LEU A 43 5.43 -3.38 2.64
N SER A 44 6.58 -3.76 2.09
CA SER A 44 7.87 -3.60 2.74
C SER A 44 8.29 -2.15 2.90
N SER A 45 7.84 -1.28 2.01
CA SER A 45 8.14 0.13 2.07
C SER A 45 6.95 0.94 1.58
N HIS A 46 6.97 2.23 1.89
CA HIS A 46 6.06 3.14 1.21
C HIS A 46 6.30 3.05 -0.33
N ARG A 47 7.49 2.83 -0.89
CA ARG A 47 7.69 2.74 -2.36
C ARG A 47 6.78 1.75 -3.09
N ASP A 48 6.40 0.67 -2.44
CA ASP A 48 5.82 -0.50 -3.11
C ASP A 48 4.31 -0.39 -3.41
N ALA A 49 3.60 0.60 -2.83
CA ALA A 49 2.16 0.77 -3.06
C ALA A 49 1.87 1.95 -4.01
N ALA A 50 2.00 1.70 -5.31
CA ALA A 50 1.86 2.64 -6.43
C ALA A 50 0.57 3.49 -6.40
N ASN A 51 -0.53 3.02 -5.78
CA ASN A 51 -1.84 3.70 -5.79
C ASN A 51 -2.19 4.47 -4.51
N SER A 52 -1.26 4.62 -3.55
CA SER A 52 -1.55 5.26 -2.24
C SER A 52 -0.88 6.61 -2.04
N TYR A 53 -0.27 7.15 -3.09
CA TYR A 53 0.57 8.33 -3.02
C TYR A 53 -0.22 9.62 -3.18
N THR A 54 -0.07 10.50 -2.20
CA THR A 54 0.18 11.89 -2.57
C THR A 54 1.68 11.96 -2.88
N ARG A 55 2.05 12.39 -4.08
CA ARG A 55 3.43 12.48 -4.63
C ARG A 55 4.44 13.25 -3.74
N LYS A 56 3.97 13.85 -2.64
CA LYS A 56 4.76 14.63 -1.66
C LYS A 56 4.61 14.12 -0.20
N GLY A 57 4.06 12.92 0.01
CA GLY A 57 3.40 12.60 1.29
C GLY A 57 2.24 13.57 1.54
N GLU A 58 1.43 13.34 2.57
CA GLU A 58 0.56 14.43 3.02
C GLU A 58 1.51 15.59 3.37
N LYS A 59 1.42 16.75 2.68
CA LYS A 59 2.29 17.93 2.92
C LYS A 59 2.39 18.33 4.41
N ARG A 60 1.43 17.84 5.19
CA ARG A 60 1.22 18.01 6.61
C ARG A 60 2.04 17.07 7.49
N ILE A 61 2.32 15.84 7.07
CA ILE A 61 3.05 14.85 7.88
C ILE A 61 3.97 14.04 6.95
N ARG A 62 5.28 14.21 7.11
CA ARG A 62 6.29 13.49 6.32
C ARG A 62 6.11 11.98 6.51
N LYS A 63 6.19 11.21 5.41
CA LYS A 63 6.04 9.73 5.40
C LYS A 63 4.71 9.21 5.96
N SER A 64 3.65 10.01 5.97
CA SER A 64 2.29 9.48 6.17
C SER A 64 1.68 9.02 4.86
N ARG A 65 0.70 8.12 4.99
CA ARG A 65 -0.14 7.65 3.91
C ARG A 65 -1.60 7.69 4.24
N LYS A 66 -2.38 7.82 3.18
CA LYS A 66 -3.82 7.81 3.22
C LYS A 66 -4.33 6.87 2.14
N PHE A 67 -4.80 5.71 2.55
CA PHE A 67 -5.38 4.72 1.66
C PHE A 67 -6.87 5.02 1.47
N ALA A 68 -7.33 5.06 0.23
CA ALA A 68 -8.76 5.16 -0.07
C ALA A 68 -9.39 3.77 0.03
N LEU A 69 -10.35 3.60 0.94
CA LEU A 69 -11.03 2.31 1.14
C LEU A 69 -12.35 2.23 0.35
N GLY A 70 -12.82 3.36 -0.17
CA GLY A 70 -14.15 3.51 -0.76
C GLY A 70 -15.18 3.98 0.27
N PHE A 71 -16.39 4.31 -0.19
CA PHE A 71 -17.50 4.77 0.66
C PHE A 71 -17.16 5.97 1.56
N GLY A 72 -16.24 6.83 1.11
CA GLY A 72 -15.76 7.98 1.88
C GLY A 72 -14.74 7.65 2.96
N TYR A 73 -14.40 6.38 3.20
CA TYR A 73 -13.45 5.97 4.24
C TYR A 73 -12.00 5.98 3.77
N ARG A 74 -11.12 6.28 4.72
CA ARG A 74 -9.67 6.33 4.55
C ARG A 74 -8.95 5.72 5.74
N LEU A 75 -7.83 5.08 5.44
CA LEU A 75 -6.90 4.58 6.45
C LEU A 75 -5.64 5.44 6.44
N ILE A 76 -5.25 5.96 7.60
CA ILE A 76 -4.02 6.74 7.78
C ILE A 76 -2.95 5.86 8.40
N THR A 77 -1.79 5.81 7.74
CA THR A 77 -0.58 5.16 8.26
C THR A 77 0.60 6.12 8.27
N LEU A 78 1.63 5.80 9.03
CA LEU A 78 2.83 6.61 9.18
C LEU A 78 4.06 5.72 9.34
N GLN A 79 5.13 6.00 8.59
CA GLN A 79 6.41 5.30 8.76
C GLN A 79 7.45 6.21 9.44
N ARG A 80 8.15 5.65 10.44
CA ARG A 80 9.33 6.23 11.09
C ARG A 80 10.42 5.16 11.18
N GLY A 81 11.44 5.27 10.33
CA GLY A 81 12.48 4.26 10.24
C GLY A 81 11.89 2.88 9.91
N ALA A 82 12.20 1.89 10.74
CA ALA A 82 11.69 0.52 10.64
C ALA A 82 10.29 0.32 11.28
N LYS A 83 9.68 1.38 11.83
CA LYS A 83 8.38 1.32 12.49
C LYS A 83 7.28 1.84 11.57
N PHE A 84 6.20 1.08 11.44
CA PHE A 84 4.96 1.47 10.80
C PHE A 84 3.88 1.65 11.85
N PHE A 85 3.06 2.67 11.67
CA PHE A 85 1.99 3.02 12.58
C PHE A 85 0.68 3.12 11.81
N VAL A 86 -0.33 2.36 12.20
CA VAL A 86 -1.69 2.42 11.67
C VAL A 86 -2.53 3.24 12.65
N LEU A 87 -2.84 4.48 12.28
CA LEU A 87 -3.23 5.52 13.24
C LEU A 87 -4.72 5.84 13.24
N LEU A 88 -5.38 5.79 12.07
CA LEU A 88 -6.79 6.16 11.96
C LEU A 88 -7.46 5.38 10.84
N LEU A 89 -8.66 4.88 11.12
CA LEU A 89 -9.65 4.46 10.14
C LEU A 89 -10.89 5.33 10.32
N GLY A 90 -11.25 6.10 9.30
CA GLY A 90 -12.37 7.04 9.43
C GLY A 90 -12.82 7.60 8.09
N THR A 91 -13.82 8.46 8.12
CA THR A 91 -14.35 9.14 6.93
C THR A 91 -13.33 10.13 6.37
N HIS A 92 -13.67 10.74 5.24
CA HIS A 92 -12.88 11.79 4.61
C HIS A 92 -12.56 12.92 5.59
N ASP A 93 -13.59 13.41 6.28
CA ASP A 93 -13.50 14.62 7.07
C ASP A 93 -12.82 14.32 8.42
N GLU A 94 -13.09 13.16 9.01
CA GLU A 94 -12.36 12.68 10.18
C GLU A 94 -10.85 12.57 9.88
N SER A 95 -10.51 11.98 8.73
CA SER A 95 -9.13 11.85 8.27
C SER A 95 -8.47 13.20 8.06
N GLN A 96 -9.18 14.12 7.39
CA GLN A 96 -8.71 15.46 7.13
C GLN A 96 -8.47 16.26 8.41
N ARG A 97 -9.40 16.17 9.36
CA ARG A 97 -9.32 16.81 10.69
C ARG A 97 -8.17 16.23 11.50
N TRP A 98 -8.02 14.91 11.51
CA TRP A 98 -6.92 14.24 12.20
C TRP A 98 -5.57 14.69 11.64
N LEU A 99 -5.40 14.73 10.31
CA LEU A 99 -4.16 15.19 9.68
C LEU A 99 -3.84 16.65 10.01
N ASN A 100 -4.86 17.51 10.13
CA ASN A 100 -4.68 18.91 10.52
C ASN A 100 -4.19 19.04 11.97
N ASN A 101 -4.79 18.28 12.89
CA ASN A 101 -4.43 18.33 14.31
C ASN A 101 -3.03 17.75 14.58
N HIS A 102 -2.54 16.87 13.71
CA HIS A 102 -1.28 16.15 13.91
C HIS A 102 -0.14 16.58 12.95
N ARG A 103 -0.26 17.77 12.32
CA ARG A 103 0.71 18.35 11.36
C ARG A 103 2.18 18.39 11.81
N ARG A 104 2.46 18.32 13.11
CA ARG A 104 3.83 18.42 13.65
C ARG A 104 4.16 17.30 14.62
N ILE A 105 3.46 16.16 14.52
CA ILE A 105 3.76 15.00 15.37
C ILE A 105 5.21 14.54 15.14
N LYS A 106 6.01 14.69 16.20
CA LYS A 106 7.38 14.17 16.31
C LYS A 106 7.37 12.78 16.96
N GLU A 107 6.57 12.63 18.01
CA GLU A 107 6.41 11.39 18.75
C GLU A 107 5.03 10.79 18.51
N ILE A 108 5.01 9.48 18.26
CA ILE A 108 3.78 8.73 18.00
C ILE A 108 3.57 7.80 19.19
N HIS A 109 2.50 8.04 19.94
CA HIS A 109 2.06 7.18 21.02
C HIS A 109 0.86 6.38 20.54
N VAL A 110 1.05 5.07 20.26
CA VAL A 110 -0.04 4.19 19.81
C VAL A 110 -0.91 3.68 20.97
N GLY A 111 -0.54 3.96 22.22
CA GLY A 111 -1.22 3.42 23.39
C GLY A 111 -1.03 1.90 23.50
N LYS A 112 -1.97 1.20 24.16
CA LYS A 112 -1.96 -0.26 24.34
C LYS A 112 -2.37 -1.05 23.08
N GLY A 113 -2.03 -0.55 21.89
CA GLY A 113 -2.37 -1.18 20.62
C GLY A 113 -1.51 -2.41 20.30
N GLU A 114 -1.95 -3.21 19.33
CA GLU A 114 -1.21 -4.39 18.91
C GLU A 114 0.13 -4.04 18.25
N ARG A 115 1.13 -4.89 18.49
CA ARG A 115 2.49 -4.77 17.98
C ARG A 115 2.87 -6.06 17.26
N TYR A 116 3.25 -5.94 16.00
CA TYR A 116 3.71 -7.03 15.18
C TYR A 116 5.19 -6.85 14.85
N GLU A 117 6.00 -7.86 15.14
CA GLU A 117 7.41 -7.89 14.75
C GLU A 117 7.58 -8.72 13.50
N ILE A 118 8.10 -8.09 12.46
CA ILE A 118 8.36 -8.71 11.19
C ILE A 118 9.85 -9.05 11.18
N ALA A 119 10.14 -10.35 11.24
CA ALA A 119 11.42 -10.89 10.84
C ALA A 119 11.62 -10.51 9.38
N VAL A 120 12.53 -9.57 9.14
CA VAL A 120 12.98 -9.32 7.77
C VAL A 120 13.90 -10.49 7.50
N ASP A 121 13.35 -11.56 6.94
CA ASP A 121 14.17 -12.65 6.49
C ASP A 121 15.17 -12.05 5.51
N SER A 122 16.45 -12.18 5.83
CA SER A 122 17.52 -11.57 5.06
C SER A 122 17.79 -12.42 3.82
N LEU A 123 16.74 -12.79 3.09
CA LEU A 123 16.83 -13.27 1.72
C LEU A 123 17.05 -12.11 0.73
N SER A 124 17.73 -11.06 1.20
CA SER A 124 18.40 -10.07 0.38
C SER A 124 19.91 -10.30 0.36
N LYS A 125 20.42 -11.35 1.03
CA LYS A 125 21.85 -11.68 1.06
C LYS A 125 22.30 -12.73 0.04
N GLU A 126 21.39 -13.46 -0.61
CA GLU A 126 21.77 -14.45 -1.64
C GLU A 126 21.76 -13.92 -3.09
N ILE A 127 21.28 -12.70 -3.34
CA ILE A 127 21.52 -12.01 -4.63
C ILE A 127 22.84 -11.21 -4.58
N ALA A 128 23.56 -11.22 -3.45
CA ALA A 128 24.85 -10.54 -3.31
C ALA A 128 26.06 -11.38 -3.78
N GLY A 129 25.83 -12.59 -4.33
CA GLY A 129 26.89 -13.56 -4.63
C GLY A 129 27.10 -13.91 -6.10
N PHE A 130 26.34 -13.37 -7.05
CA PHE A 130 26.58 -13.66 -8.46
C PHE A 130 26.57 -12.40 -9.33
N THR A 131 27.79 -12.09 -9.75
CA THR A 131 28.21 -11.20 -10.84
C THR A 131 28.43 -9.72 -10.50
N ASP A 132 29.70 -9.52 -10.18
CA ASP A 132 30.54 -8.33 -10.31
C ASP A 132 30.20 -7.40 -11.51
N SER A 133 30.40 -6.10 -11.27
CA SER A 133 30.43 -4.98 -12.23
C SER A 133 29.14 -4.61 -12.97
N ALA A 134 28.28 -3.82 -12.33
CA ALA A 134 27.63 -2.70 -12.98
C ALA A 134 27.30 -1.61 -11.94
N LYS A 135 28.02 -0.51 -12.03
CA LYS A 135 27.78 0.72 -11.26
C LYS A 135 26.53 1.37 -11.85
N TRP A 136 25.36 1.12 -11.26
CA TRP A 136 24.11 1.81 -11.66
C TRP A 136 24.08 3.17 -10.95
N GLU A 137 24.67 4.16 -11.58
CA GLU A 137 24.35 5.55 -11.28
C GLU A 137 22.88 5.79 -11.62
N VAL A 138 22.23 6.59 -10.79
CA VAL A 138 20.83 6.98 -10.91
C VAL A 138 20.71 7.83 -12.17
N ASP A 139 20.28 7.21 -13.26
CA ASP A 139 19.86 7.93 -14.47
C ASP A 139 18.36 7.70 -14.69
N ASP A 140 17.71 8.77 -15.14
CA ASP A 140 16.32 9.10 -14.92
C ASP A 140 15.30 8.01 -15.33
N GLU A 141 14.29 7.78 -14.49
CA GLU A 141 13.17 6.84 -14.72
C GLU A 141 12.38 7.11 -16.03
N GLU A 142 12.63 8.25 -16.70
CA GLU A 142 12.07 8.63 -18.00
C GLU A 142 12.62 7.77 -19.16
N ASP A 143 13.86 7.29 -19.08
CA ASP A 143 14.51 6.51 -20.17
C ASP A 143 14.03 5.06 -20.26
N ILE A 144 13.59 4.48 -19.14
CA ILE A 144 13.07 3.10 -19.12
C ILE A 144 11.72 3.04 -19.84
N LEU A 145 10.88 4.07 -19.71
CA LEU A 145 9.62 4.17 -20.44
C LEU A 145 9.83 4.47 -21.93
N ALA A 146 10.89 5.19 -22.29
CA ALA A 146 11.20 5.51 -23.68
C ALA A 146 11.69 4.29 -24.49
N ASN A 147 12.33 3.32 -23.83
CA ASN A 147 12.89 2.12 -24.47
C ASN A 147 11.95 0.89 -24.46
N LEU A 148 10.74 1.03 -23.93
CA LEU A 148 9.73 -0.02 -23.99
C LEU A 148 9.19 -0.16 -25.42
N THR A 149 9.43 -1.32 -26.03
CA THR A 149 8.96 -1.57 -27.39
C THR A 149 7.52 -2.09 -27.40
N ASP A 150 6.84 -1.89 -28.53
CA ASP A 150 5.52 -2.50 -28.78
C ASP A 150 5.53 -4.03 -28.63
N GLN A 151 6.68 -4.67 -28.88
CA GLN A 151 6.82 -6.12 -28.73
C GLN A 151 6.75 -6.55 -27.26
N ASP A 152 7.35 -5.77 -26.35
CA ASP A 152 7.33 -6.04 -24.92
C ASP A 152 5.91 -5.87 -24.36
N LEU A 153 5.23 -4.80 -24.79
CA LEU A 153 3.83 -4.57 -24.41
C LEU A 153 2.93 -5.70 -24.92
N ARG A 154 3.12 -6.17 -26.16
CA ARG A 154 2.37 -7.30 -26.71
C ARG A 154 2.62 -8.59 -25.94
N ARG A 155 3.83 -8.81 -25.45
CA ARG A 155 4.17 -10.01 -24.66
C ARG A 155 3.50 -10.01 -23.28
N VAL A 156 3.40 -8.85 -22.64
CA VAL A 156 2.75 -8.72 -21.32
C VAL A 156 1.23 -8.74 -21.43
N PHE A 157 0.68 -8.11 -22.46
CA PHE A 157 -0.77 -7.90 -22.60
C PHE A 157 -1.44 -8.83 -23.64
N CYS A 158 -0.75 -9.83 -24.19
CA CYS A 158 -1.30 -10.76 -25.19
C CYS A 158 -2.60 -11.44 -24.75
N GLY A 159 -2.71 -11.80 -23.46
CA GLY A 159 -3.89 -12.45 -22.89
C GLY A 159 -5.18 -11.62 -22.99
N LEU A 160 -5.08 -10.28 -23.03
CA LEU A 160 -6.25 -9.40 -23.22
C LEU A 160 -6.78 -9.45 -24.64
N VAL A 161 -5.89 -9.49 -25.63
CA VAL A 161 -6.24 -9.54 -27.06
C VAL A 161 -6.79 -10.93 -27.41
N GLU A 162 -6.17 -11.99 -26.92
CA GLU A 162 -6.65 -13.36 -27.10
C GLU A 162 -7.99 -13.61 -26.41
N GLY A 163 -8.14 -13.08 -25.19
CA GLY A 163 -9.40 -13.15 -24.44
C GLY A 163 -10.54 -12.33 -25.09
N ALA A 164 -10.23 -11.25 -25.80
CA ALA A 164 -11.22 -10.51 -26.58
C ALA A 164 -11.66 -11.29 -27.83
N ARG A 165 -10.73 -11.90 -28.57
CA ARG A 165 -11.04 -12.72 -29.75
C ARG A 165 -11.89 -13.95 -29.42
N LYS A 166 -11.59 -14.66 -28.32
CA LYS A 166 -12.39 -15.80 -27.86
C LYS A 166 -13.83 -15.41 -27.51
N ARG A 167 -14.04 -14.19 -26.98
CA ARG A 167 -15.39 -13.67 -26.67
C ARG A 167 -16.20 -13.29 -27.91
N VAL A 168 -15.53 -12.77 -28.94
CA VAL A 168 -16.17 -12.45 -30.23
C VAL A 168 -16.56 -13.73 -30.98
N LEU A 169 -15.68 -14.74 -31.01
CA LEU A 169 -15.98 -16.04 -31.65
C LEU A 169 -17.15 -16.75 -30.95
N LYS A 170 -17.20 -16.72 -29.62
CA LYS A 170 -18.31 -17.29 -28.84
C LYS A 170 -19.64 -16.55 -29.05
N ALA A 171 -19.60 -15.26 -29.42
CA ALA A 171 -20.79 -14.47 -29.74
C ALA A 171 -21.30 -14.68 -31.18
N GLN A 172 -20.49 -15.27 -32.07
CA GLN A 172 -20.85 -15.53 -33.47
C GLN A 172 -21.23 -16.99 -33.78
N GLY A 173 -21.37 -17.84 -32.75
CA GLY A 173 -21.97 -19.16 -32.90
C GLY A 173 -21.09 -20.22 -33.56
N PHE A 174 -19.90 -20.46 -32.99
CA PHE A 174 -19.17 -21.73 -33.09
C PHE A 174 -18.76 -22.19 -31.70
#